data_AF-A0A397CIA1-F1
#
_entry.id   AF-A0A397CIA1-F1
#
_cell.length_a   1.000
_cell.length_b   1.000
_cell.length_c   1.000
_cell.angle_alpha   90.00
_cell.angle_beta   90.00
_cell.angle_gamma   90.00
#
_symmetry.space_group_name_H-M   'P 1'
#
loop_
_entity.id
_entity.type
_entity.pdbx_description
1 polymer ?
#
loop_
_entity_poly.entity_id
_entity_poly.type
_entity_poly.pdbx_seq_one_letter_code
_entity_poly.pdbx_strand_id
1 'polypeptide(L)'
;MNLDKTERTVVQGKPIDLTSQTDTTTWRTCKKLGTYLDDSAELHRRYTLARAGFHRMYHYGTWALTKTQLLRLEAFHRRQLRCIIRLFYPNRISNAALYTRCDCEPLRVTLLRACWRLFRHILRRPLDIPANIHMLNYPAPNPPPNGLDPTPVDTTR
;
A
#
# COMPACT_ATOMS: atom_id res chain seq x y z
N MET A 1 13.59 -41.65 11.14
CA MET A 1 13.80 -40.22 10.85
C MET A 1 15.08 -39.81 11.56
N ASN A 2 16.18 -39.56 10.85
CA ASN A 2 17.52 -39.41 11.43
C ASN A 2 17.67 -38.06 12.15
N LEU A 3 17.83 -38.09 13.48
CA LEU A 3 18.02 -36.92 14.35
C LEU A 3 19.49 -36.47 14.41
N ASP A 4 20.42 -37.30 13.95
CA ASP A 4 21.86 -37.14 14.20
C ASP A 4 22.58 -36.24 13.19
N LYS A 5 21.90 -35.77 12.13
CA LYS A 5 22.50 -35.02 11.02
C LYS A 5 21.96 -33.59 10.87
N THR A 6 21.51 -32.95 11.97
CA THR A 6 21.11 -31.54 11.92
C THR A 6 22.16 -30.66 12.58
N GLU A 7 22.94 -29.96 11.75
CA GLU A 7 23.82 -28.88 12.20
C GLU A 7 22.99 -27.72 12.76
N ARG A 8 23.25 -27.35 14.01
CA ARG A 8 22.66 -26.19 14.68
C ARG A 8 23.61 -25.01 14.56
N THR A 9 23.11 -23.86 14.13
CA THR A 9 23.88 -22.61 14.08
C THR A 9 23.30 -21.58 15.02
N VAL A 10 24.18 -20.86 15.71
CA VAL A 10 23.80 -19.73 16.55
C VAL A 10 23.74 -18.50 15.66
N VAL A 11 22.57 -17.87 15.57
CA VAL A 11 22.37 -16.66 14.75
C VAL A 11 22.07 -15.48 15.67
N GLN A 12 22.67 -14.33 15.37
CA GLN A 12 22.44 -13.09 16.09
C GLN A 12 21.09 -12.49 15.66
N GLY A 13 20.12 -12.46 16.57
CA GLY A 13 18.86 -11.75 16.38
C GLY A 13 18.95 -10.31 16.90
N LYS A 14 18.53 -9.32 16.10
CA LYS A 14 18.37 -7.94 16.57
C LYS A 14 17.00 -7.79 17.27
N PRO A 15 16.95 -7.39 18.56
CA PRO A 15 15.68 -7.24 19.27
C PRO A 15 14.81 -6.14 18.65
N ILE A 16 13.50 -6.34 18.76
CA ILE A 16 12.44 -5.63 18.03
C ILE A 16 11.57 -4.92 19.04
N ASP A 17 12.10 -4.02 19.85
CA ASP A 17 11.25 -3.14 20.65
C ASP A 17 11.91 -1.76 20.71
N LEU A 18 11.28 -0.78 20.06
CA LEU A 18 11.67 0.63 20.08
C LEU A 18 11.17 1.34 21.35
N THR A 19 10.79 0.59 22.37
CA THR A 19 10.30 1.11 23.64
C THR A 19 10.89 0.24 24.75
N SER A 20 11.70 0.85 25.60
CA SER A 20 12.54 0.27 26.66
C SER A 20 13.88 -0.31 26.20
N GLN A 21 14.89 0.52 26.42
CA GLN A 21 16.31 0.24 26.44
C GLN A 21 16.62 -0.91 27.40
N THR A 22 16.63 -2.15 26.92
CA THR A 22 17.41 -3.24 27.51
C THR A 22 18.04 -4.04 26.37
N ASP A 23 19.33 -3.82 26.15
CA ASP A 23 20.15 -4.51 25.13
C ASP A 23 20.43 -5.97 25.54
N THR A 24 19.39 -6.76 25.82
CA THR A 24 19.55 -8.20 26.04
C THR A 24 19.59 -8.91 24.70
N THR A 25 20.79 -8.91 24.11
CA THR A 25 21.11 -9.71 22.92
C THR A 25 20.99 -11.19 23.29
N THR A 26 19.81 -11.76 23.04
CA THR A 26 19.55 -13.18 23.30
C THR A 26 19.95 -14.00 22.08
N TRP A 27 21.03 -14.76 22.22
CA TRP A 27 21.49 -15.70 21.21
C TRP A 27 20.44 -16.80 21.02
N ARG A 28 20.05 -17.07 19.77
CA ARG A 28 19.08 -18.12 19.42
C ARG A 28 19.73 -19.17 18.55
N THR A 29 19.42 -20.43 18.83
CA THR A 29 19.89 -21.57 18.04
C THR A 29 18.81 -21.96 17.03
N CYS A 30 19.14 -21.99 15.75
CA CYS A 30 18.22 -22.42 14.69
C CYS A 30 18.80 -23.62 13.92
N LYS A 31 17.91 -24.43 13.35
CA LYS A 31 18.26 -25.56 12.48
C LYS A 31 18.57 -25.01 11.09
N LYS A 32 19.68 -25.43 10.46
CA LYS A 32 19.91 -25.15 9.04
C LYS A 32 18.84 -25.85 8.21
N LEU A 33 17.92 -25.09 7.60
CA LEU A 33 17.02 -25.61 6.55
C LEU A 33 17.64 -25.27 5.18
N GLY A 34 18.49 -26.16 4.67
CA GLY A 34 19.14 -25.98 3.35
C GLY A 34 20.16 -24.84 3.31
N THR A 35 20.25 -24.13 2.18
CA THR A 35 21.16 -22.98 1.96
C THR A 35 20.75 -21.71 2.71
N TYR A 36 19.63 -21.71 3.41
CA TYR A 36 19.03 -20.51 4.01
C TYR A 36 19.21 -20.51 5.54
N LEU A 37 20.06 -19.61 6.02
CA LEU A 37 20.41 -19.39 7.44
C LEU A 37 19.46 -18.37 8.10
N ASP A 38 18.16 -18.66 8.14
CA ASP A 38 17.18 -17.74 8.72
C ASP A 38 16.21 -18.50 9.63
N ASP A 39 15.89 -17.90 10.78
CA ASP A 39 14.96 -18.48 11.75
C ASP A 39 13.51 -18.38 11.25
N SER A 40 12.67 -19.36 11.61
CA SER A 40 11.25 -19.41 11.21
C SER A 40 10.47 -18.15 11.61
N ALA A 41 10.85 -17.53 12.73
CA ALA A 41 10.31 -16.28 13.20
C ALA A 41 10.65 -15.09 12.28
N GLU A 42 11.85 -15.06 11.69
CA GLU A 42 12.28 -14.00 10.79
C GLU A 42 11.62 -14.15 9.41
N LEU A 43 11.48 -15.39 8.91
CA LEU A 43 10.66 -15.67 7.72
C LEU A 43 9.20 -15.24 7.92
N HIS A 44 8.62 -15.58 9.08
CA HIS A 44 7.26 -15.17 9.43
C HIS A 44 7.15 -13.64 9.54
N ARG A 45 8.16 -12.97 10.08
CA ARG A 45 8.22 -11.50 10.15
C ARG A 45 8.23 -10.88 8.76
N ARG A 46 9.06 -11.38 7.84
CA ARG A 46 9.12 -10.89 6.46
C ARG A 46 7.81 -11.13 5.72
N TYR A 47 7.19 -12.29 5.91
CA TYR A 47 5.87 -12.59 5.38
C TYR A 47 4.80 -11.63 5.91
N THR A 48 4.76 -11.39 7.22
CA THR A 48 3.79 -10.48 7.86
C THR A 48 3.98 -9.04 7.39
N LEU A 49 5.22 -8.58 7.27
CA LEU A 49 5.53 -7.24 6.74
C LEU A 49 5.11 -7.09 5.27
N ALA A 50 5.40 -8.10 4.44
CA ALA A 50 4.97 -8.11 3.04
C ALA A 50 3.44 -8.11 2.94
N ARG A 51 2.76 -9.00 3.68
CA ARG A 51 1.30 -9.10 3.72
C ARG A 51 0.63 -7.81 4.21
N ALA A 52 1.16 -7.15 5.24
CA ALA A 52 0.64 -5.88 5.72
C ALA A 52 0.79 -4.77 4.67
N GLY A 53 1.89 -4.74 3.92
CA GLY A 53 2.08 -3.83 2.78
C GLY A 53 1.07 -4.07 1.67
N PHE A 54 0.85 -5.33 1.27
CA PHE A 54 -0.10 -5.72 0.24
C PHE A 54 -1.57 -5.51 0.65
N HIS A 55 -1.94 -5.84 1.89
CA HIS A 55 -3.29 -5.64 2.41
C HIS A 55 -3.69 -4.16 2.36
N ARG A 56 -2.76 -3.26 2.73
CA ARG A 56 -2.96 -1.82 2.59
C ARG A 56 -3.23 -1.44 1.13
N MET A 57 -2.41 -1.92 0.19
CA MET A 57 -2.57 -1.66 -1.24
C MET A 57 -3.96 -2.06 -1.80
N TYR A 58 -4.48 -3.22 -1.41
CA TYR A 58 -5.80 -3.70 -1.86
C TYR A 58 -6.96 -2.85 -1.30
N HIS A 59 -6.90 -2.48 -0.02
CA HIS A 59 -7.94 -1.68 0.63
C HIS A 59 -8.05 -0.27 0.03
N TYR A 60 -6.94 0.31 -0.45
CA TYR A 60 -6.92 1.65 -1.05
C TYR A 60 -7.59 1.75 -2.42
N GLY A 61 -7.82 0.63 -3.12
CA GLY A 61 -8.58 0.62 -4.38
C GLY A 61 -10.07 0.88 -4.21
N THR A 62 -10.57 0.78 -2.97
CA THR A 62 -12.00 0.71 -2.69
C THR A 62 -12.52 1.94 -1.94
N TRP A 63 -11.72 2.61 -1.08
CA TRP A 63 -12.20 3.78 -0.32
C TRP A 63 -11.10 4.84 -0.05
N ALA A 64 -11.39 6.09 -0.46
CA ALA A 64 -10.81 7.39 -0.08
C ALA A 64 -9.33 7.41 0.36
N LEU A 65 -8.41 7.42 -0.61
CA LEU A 65 -6.99 7.62 -0.36
C LEU A 65 -6.67 9.10 -0.15
N THR A 66 -6.09 9.47 1.00
CA THR A 66 -5.52 10.81 1.17
C THR A 66 -4.27 10.97 0.31
N LYS A 67 -4.00 12.19 -0.17
CA LYS A 67 -2.85 12.49 -1.05
C LYS A 67 -1.51 11.99 -0.47
N THR A 68 -1.35 12.08 0.84
CA THR A 68 -0.12 11.64 1.55
C THR A 68 0.06 10.12 1.50
N GLN A 69 -1.02 9.35 1.68
CA GLN A 69 -0.97 7.89 1.61
C GLN A 69 -0.70 7.41 0.17
N LEU A 70 -1.26 8.09 -0.83
CA LEU A 70 -0.96 7.84 -2.24
C LEU A 70 0.52 8.02 -2.56
N LEU A 71 1.12 9.13 -2.11
CA LEU A 71 2.53 9.40 -2.36
C LEU A 71 3.44 8.35 -1.71
N ARG A 72 3.11 7.90 -0.50
CA ARG A 72 3.82 6.81 0.20
C ARG A 72 3.72 5.49 -0.58
N LEU A 73 2.53 5.16 -1.07
CA LEU A 73 2.31 3.94 -1.86
C LEU A 73 3.08 3.98 -3.19
N GLU A 74 3.02 5.10 -3.91
CA GLU A 74 3.80 5.25 -5.14
C GLU A 74 5.31 5.19 -4.87
N ALA A 75 5.80 5.73 -3.75
CA ALA A 75 7.21 5.62 -3.37
C ALA A 75 7.62 4.16 -3.12
N PHE A 76 6.75 3.38 -2.45
CA PHE A 76 6.95 1.96 -2.26
C PHE A 76 7.01 1.21 -3.60
N HIS A 77 6.03 1.45 -4.49
CA HIS A 77 5.99 0.85 -5.82
C HIS A 77 7.27 1.15 -6.62
N ARG A 78 7.71 2.40 -6.64
CA ARG A 78 8.95 2.82 -7.31
C ARG A 78 10.20 2.18 -6.70
N ARG A 79 10.21 1.88 -5.40
CA ARG A 79 11.29 1.14 -4.75
C ARG A 79 11.32 -0.30 -5.25
N GLN A 80 10.17 -0.97 -5.33
CA GLN A 80 10.08 -2.34 -5.85
C GLN A 80 10.54 -2.42 -7.31
N LEU A 81 10.06 -1.50 -8.17
CA LEU A 81 10.50 -1.43 -9.56
C LEU A 81 12.01 -1.33 -9.67
N ARG A 82 12.65 -0.44 -8.89
CA ARG A 82 14.11 -0.27 -8.86
C ARG A 82 14.84 -1.53 -8.40
N CYS A 83 14.30 -2.26 -7.43
CA CYS A 83 14.87 -3.54 -7.00
C CYS A 83 14.79 -4.60 -8.10
N ILE A 84 13.67 -4.68 -8.84
CA ILE A 84 13.47 -5.65 -9.92
C ILE A 84 14.44 -5.38 -11.07
N ILE A 85 14.57 -4.12 -11.51
CA ILE A 85 15.51 -3.75 -12.58
C ILE A 85 16.98 -3.69 -12.11
N ARG A 86 17.25 -4.05 -10.84
CA ARG A 86 18.57 -4.01 -10.19
C ARG A 86 19.29 -2.67 -10.34
N LEU A 87 18.55 -1.56 -10.24
CA LEU A 87 19.12 -0.24 -10.32
C LEU A 87 19.65 0.20 -8.95
N PHE A 88 20.96 0.04 -8.76
CA PHE A 88 21.69 0.50 -7.60
C PHE A 88 22.54 1.72 -7.94
N TYR A 89 22.89 2.49 -6.90
CA TYR A 89 23.90 3.53 -7.02
C TYR A 89 25.18 2.95 -7.66
N PRO A 90 25.85 3.65 -8.59
CA PRO A 90 25.75 5.07 -8.93
C PRO A 90 24.69 5.43 -9.99
N ASN A 91 24.01 4.44 -10.57
CA ASN A 91 23.11 4.66 -11.71
C ASN A 91 21.77 5.25 -11.25
N ARG A 92 21.56 6.56 -11.46
CA ARG A 92 20.27 7.23 -11.20
C ARG A 92 19.41 7.27 -12.46
N ILE A 93 18.16 6.84 -12.32
CA ILE A 93 17.11 6.96 -13.35
C ILE A 93 15.96 7.81 -12.81
N SER A 94 15.46 8.71 -13.65
CA SER A 94 14.30 9.56 -13.34
C SER A 94 13.03 8.71 -13.14
N ASN A 95 12.05 9.20 -12.38
CA ASN A 95 10.82 8.45 -12.15
C ASN A 95 10.05 8.19 -13.45
N ALA A 96 10.07 9.13 -14.41
CA ALA A 96 9.43 8.98 -15.71
C ALA A 96 10.10 7.87 -16.53
N ALA A 97 11.43 7.90 -16.66
CA ALA A 97 12.18 6.89 -17.40
C ALA A 97 12.07 5.50 -16.75
N LEU A 98 11.94 5.42 -15.43
CA LEU A 98 11.68 4.15 -14.72
C LEU A 98 10.36 3.53 -15.19
N TYR A 99 9.29 4.32 -15.28
CA TYR A 99 7.98 3.87 -15.70
C TYR A 99 7.94 3.46 -17.18
N THR A 100 8.55 4.25 -18.05
CA THR A 100 8.70 3.91 -19.48
C THR A 100 9.50 2.61 -19.67
N ARG A 101 10.55 2.40 -18.89
CA ARG A 101 11.39 1.19 -19.00
C ARG A 101 10.69 -0.09 -18.50
N CYS A 102 9.77 0.05 -17.54
CA CYS A 102 9.01 -1.07 -17.00
C CYS A 102 7.65 -1.25 -17.71
N ASP A 103 7.35 -0.46 -18.75
CA ASP A 103 6.03 -0.39 -19.39
C ASP A 103 4.87 -0.29 -18.38
N CYS A 104 5.11 0.48 -17.30
CA CYS A 104 4.20 0.60 -16.17
C CYS A 104 3.74 2.05 -16.00
N GLU A 105 2.49 2.25 -15.60
CA GLU A 105 1.97 3.56 -15.23
C GLU A 105 2.05 3.81 -13.71
N PRO A 106 2.06 5.08 -13.26
CA PRO A 106 1.92 5.41 -11.85
C PRO A 106 0.61 4.90 -11.26
N LEU A 107 0.66 4.36 -10.04
CA LEU A 107 -0.50 3.76 -9.37
C LEU A 107 -1.70 4.70 -9.24
N ARG A 108 -1.47 6.02 -9.12
CA ARG A 108 -2.58 7.00 -9.07
C ARG A 108 -3.52 6.90 -10.28
N VAL A 109 -2.98 6.60 -11.46
CA VAL A 109 -3.76 6.54 -12.70
C VAL A 109 -4.66 5.31 -12.67
N THR A 110 -4.10 4.17 -12.29
CA THR A 110 -4.84 2.90 -12.13
C THR A 110 -5.92 3.01 -11.06
N LEU A 111 -5.61 3.64 -9.92
CA LEU A 111 -6.56 3.87 -8.83
C LEU A 111 -7.69 4.80 -9.28
N LEU A 112 -7.38 5.92 -9.94
CA LEU A 112 -8.38 6.84 -10.45
C LEU A 112 -9.31 6.14 -11.46
N ARG A 113 -8.75 5.35 -12.39
CA ARG A 113 -9.55 4.54 -13.32
C ARG A 113 -10.44 3.53 -12.59
N ALA A 114 -9.94 2.87 -11.56
CA ALA A 114 -10.73 1.92 -10.76
C ALA A 114 -11.89 2.63 -10.03
N CYS A 115 -11.63 3.79 -9.42
CA CYS A 115 -12.66 4.62 -8.80
C CYS A 115 -13.74 5.02 -9.81
N TRP A 116 -13.35 5.51 -11.00
CA TRP A 116 -14.31 5.87 -12.05
C TRP A 116 -15.09 4.66 -12.57
N ARG A 117 -14.47 3.48 -12.65
CA ARG A 117 -15.15 2.24 -13.04
C ARG A 117 -16.20 1.84 -12.00
N LEU A 118 -15.87 1.94 -10.72
CA LEU A 118 -16.81 1.68 -9.63
C LEU A 118 -17.94 2.71 -9.62
N PHE A 119 -17.62 4.00 -9.72
CA PHE A 119 -18.61 5.07 -9.81
C PHE A 119 -19.56 4.88 -10.98
N ARG A 120 -19.02 4.61 -12.17
CA ARG A 120 -19.81 4.26 -13.37
C ARG A 120 -20.69 3.04 -13.13
N HIS A 121 -20.20 2.04 -12.40
CA HIS A 121 -21.00 0.86 -12.06
C HIS A 121 -22.16 1.24 -11.14
N ILE A 122 -21.93 2.03 -10.09
CA ILE A 122 -22.95 2.51 -9.15
C ILE A 122 -24.05 3.31 -9.88
N LEU A 123 -23.66 4.25 -10.77
CA LEU A 123 -24.60 5.05 -11.54
C LEU A 123 -25.48 4.25 -12.51
N ARG A 124 -25.04 3.07 -12.93
CA ARG A 124 -25.81 2.19 -13.83
C ARG A 124 -26.77 1.27 -13.10
N ARG A 125 -26.74 1.29 -11.77
CA ARG A 125 -27.58 0.45 -10.92
C ARG A 125 -28.81 1.24 -10.44
N PRO A 126 -29.92 0.56 -10.07
CA PRO A 126 -31.13 1.24 -9.60
C PRO A 126 -30.87 2.12 -8.38
N LEU A 127 -31.66 3.19 -8.23
CA LEU A 127 -31.48 4.18 -7.16
C LEU A 127 -31.75 3.63 -5.75
N ASP A 128 -32.44 2.50 -5.64
CA ASP A 128 -32.77 1.82 -4.38
C ASP A 128 -31.56 1.18 -3.66
N ILE A 129 -30.38 1.21 -4.30
CA ILE A 129 -29.17 0.66 -3.70
C ILE A 129 -28.65 1.61 -2.62
N PRO A 130 -28.21 1.09 -1.46
CA PRO A 130 -27.70 1.92 -0.35
C PRO A 130 -26.62 2.91 -0.78
N ALA A 131 -25.74 2.54 -1.72
CA ALA A 131 -24.72 3.45 -2.25
C ALA A 131 -25.30 4.72 -2.91
N ASN A 132 -26.40 4.60 -3.67
CA ASN A 132 -27.07 5.74 -4.29
C ASN A 132 -27.81 6.58 -3.24
N ILE A 133 -28.48 5.93 -2.28
CA ILE A 133 -29.14 6.59 -1.15
C ILE A 133 -28.14 7.43 -0.35
N HIS A 134 -26.97 6.87 -0.02
CA HIS A 134 -25.91 7.60 0.67
C HIS A 134 -25.35 8.79 -0.13
N MET A 135 -25.29 8.68 -1.46
CA MET A 135 -24.83 9.77 -2.34
C MET A 135 -25.85 10.91 -2.38
N LEU A 136 -27.15 10.61 -2.44
CA LEU A 136 -28.22 11.61 -2.39
C LEU A 136 -28.30 12.32 -1.04
N ASN A 137 -27.99 11.60 0.03
CA ASN A 137 -27.97 12.14 1.40
C ASN A 137 -26.67 12.88 1.75
N TYR A 138 -25.74 13.03 0.80
CA TYR A 138 -24.49 13.75 1.05
C TYR A 138 -24.80 15.25 1.20
N PRO A 139 -24.50 15.86 2.35
CA PRO A 139 -24.78 17.27 2.56
C PRO A 139 -23.98 18.09 1.54
N ALA A 140 -24.64 19.02 0.86
CA ALA A 140 -23.95 19.99 0.02
C ALA A 140 -22.87 20.70 0.87
N PRO A 141 -21.68 20.99 0.30
CA PRO A 141 -20.71 21.83 0.99
C PRO A 141 -21.44 23.11 1.44
N ASN A 142 -21.21 23.49 2.68
CA ASN A 142 -21.77 24.71 3.23
C ASN A 142 -21.52 25.86 2.26
N PRO A 143 -22.55 26.67 1.94
CA PRO A 143 -22.35 27.83 1.09
C PRO A 143 -21.23 28.67 1.70
N PRO A 144 -20.36 29.28 0.86
CA PRO A 144 -19.27 30.10 1.34
C PRO A 144 -19.82 31.15 2.33
N PRO A 145 -19.10 31.49 3.41
CA PRO A 145 -19.60 32.32 4.51
C PRO A 145 -19.93 33.77 4.13
N ASN A 146 -19.86 34.13 2.86
CA ASN A 146 -20.13 35.47 2.37
C ASN A 146 -21.43 35.43 1.58
N GLY A 147 -22.48 36.10 2.10
CA GLY A 147 -23.83 36.18 1.55
C GLY A 147 -23.90 36.78 0.14
N LEU A 148 -23.41 36.08 -0.85
CA LEU A 148 -23.86 36.16 -2.23
C LEU A 148 -24.88 35.04 -2.40
N ASP A 149 -26.14 35.41 -2.32
CA ASP A 149 -27.28 34.55 -2.63
C ASP A 149 -27.01 33.79 -3.94
N PRO A 150 -27.36 32.50 -4.03
CA PRO A 150 -27.35 31.81 -5.31
C PRO A 150 -28.35 32.53 -6.22
N THR A 151 -27.84 33.24 -7.23
CA THR A 151 -28.67 33.78 -8.31
C THR A 151 -29.54 32.63 -8.84
N PRO A 152 -30.85 32.84 -9.03
CA PRO A 152 -31.70 31.81 -9.59
C PRO A 152 -31.15 31.47 -10.97
N VAL A 153 -30.65 30.24 -11.14
CA VAL A 153 -30.39 29.69 -12.46
C VAL A 153 -31.77 29.46 -13.05
N ASP A 154 -32.25 30.45 -13.81
CA ASP A 154 -33.48 30.40 -14.56
C ASP A 154 -33.51 29.10 -15.37
N THR A 155 -34.34 28.17 -14.91
CA THR A 155 -34.71 26.99 -15.68
C THR A 155 -35.83 27.42 -16.62
N THR A 156 -35.45 28.04 -17.73
CA THR A 156 -36.33 28.22 -18.89
C THR A 156 -35.85 27.32 -20.02
N ARG A 157 -36.58 26.20 -20.13
CA ARG A 157 -37.02 25.47 -21.33
C ARG A 157 -36.01 25.14 -22.45
#